data_AF-A0A899G125-F1
#
_entry.id   AF-A0A899G125-F1
#
_cell.length_a   1.000
_cell.length_b   1.000
_cell.length_c   1.000
_cell.angle_alpha   90.00
_cell.angle_beta   90.00
_cell.angle_gamma   90.00
#
_symmetry.space_group_name_H-M   'P 1'
#
loop_
_entity.id
_entity.type
_entity.pdbx_description
1 polymer ?
#
loop_
_entity_poly.entity_id
_entity_poly.type
_entity_poly.pdbx_seq_one_letter_code
_entity_poly.pdbx_strand_id
1 'polypeptide(L)'
;MTRSKKKVWKLSSKNSQSQWYRKWVIEWEVPRKCVHSSIGVITLGFYRQRFEATMITPYLVMLFIPAFGCDLIRFSVPKFNNIYITILGPLMRQSEINTWNGVIFYLIGTWTVLIIFPKDIAVISILLLAWCDTAASTMGRMYGHYGPLIRPGKSLIGTIAACIVGMISVYLFWGWIARFDEPNLSWHPSSRLNIHELALLTGLIGGFTEQLDLWKLNDNCVIPVMSGSLLYIILKRYIFNKSNAGHIF
;
A
#
# COMPACT_ATOMS: atom_id res chain seq x y z
N MET A 1 34.08 19.48 -0.88
CA MET A 1 33.02 20.41 -0.43
C MET A 1 31.85 19.59 0.14
N THR A 2 31.97 19.10 1.37
CA THR A 2 31.16 18.00 1.94
C THR A 2 30.60 18.37 3.33
N ARG A 3 30.17 19.62 3.52
CA ARG A 3 29.85 20.15 4.86
C ARG A 3 28.36 20.45 5.15
N SER A 4 27.43 20.11 4.26
CA SER A 4 26.01 20.50 4.44
C SER A 4 24.99 19.37 4.64
N LYS A 5 25.34 18.10 4.44
CA LYS A 5 24.31 17.04 4.31
C LYS A 5 23.83 16.41 5.63
N LYS A 6 24.65 16.46 6.70
CA LYS A 6 24.28 15.96 8.05
C LYS A 6 23.55 16.99 8.93
N LYS A 7 23.24 18.19 8.42
CA LYS A 7 22.70 19.29 9.23
C LYS A 7 21.17 19.35 9.28
N VAL A 8 20.46 18.72 8.36
CA VAL A 8 18.99 18.88 8.23
C VAL A 8 18.23 18.26 9.40
N TRP A 9 18.78 17.22 10.05
CA TRP A 9 18.14 16.56 11.20
C TRP A 9 19.03 16.53 12.45
N LYS A 10 19.90 17.53 12.66
CA LYS A 10 20.58 17.71 13.97
C LYS A 10 19.59 18.31 14.98
N LEU A 11 18.60 17.52 15.36
CA LEU A 11 17.72 17.80 16.48
C LEU A 11 18.55 17.68 17.77
N SER A 12 18.77 18.80 18.45
CA SER A 12 19.49 18.86 19.74
C SER A 12 18.72 18.05 20.78
N SER A 13 19.31 16.98 21.31
CA SER A 13 18.67 16.02 22.24
C SER A 13 18.09 16.65 23.51
N LYS A 14 18.43 17.92 23.80
CA LYS A 14 17.98 18.68 24.97
C LYS A 14 16.63 19.39 24.82
N ASN A 15 16.05 19.48 23.62
CA ASN A 15 14.79 20.21 23.42
C ASN A 15 13.60 19.23 23.29
N SER A 16 12.55 19.35 24.12
CA SER A 16 11.39 18.43 24.06
C SER A 16 10.68 18.50 22.71
N GLN A 17 10.65 19.68 22.07
CA GLN A 17 10.12 19.84 20.71
C GLN A 17 10.85 18.96 19.69
N SER A 18 12.13 18.74 19.91
CA SER A 18 12.97 17.92 19.04
C SER A 18 12.78 16.41 19.29
N GLN A 19 12.40 16.02 20.52
CA GLN A 19 12.21 14.62 20.90
C GLN A 19 10.89 14.06 20.37
N TRP A 20 9.77 14.79 20.52
CA TRP A 20 8.50 14.32 19.96
C TRP A 20 8.57 14.25 18.45
N TYR A 21 9.20 15.24 17.80
CA TYR A 21 9.33 15.27 16.35
C TYR A 21 10.12 14.05 15.86
N ARG A 22 11.28 13.79 16.46
CA ARG A 22 12.10 12.63 16.12
C ARG A 22 11.33 11.33 16.30
N LYS A 23 10.64 11.17 17.44
CA LYS A 23 9.85 9.97 17.72
C LYS A 23 8.72 9.80 16.71
N TRP A 24 7.81 10.77 16.60
CA TRP A 24 6.59 10.65 15.80
C TRP A 24 6.84 10.69 14.29
N VAL A 25 7.70 11.60 13.84
CA VAL A 25 7.90 11.85 12.42
C VAL A 25 8.98 10.95 11.83
N ILE A 26 10.12 10.79 12.53
CA ILE A 26 11.26 10.03 11.98
C ILE A 26 11.18 8.55 12.33
N GLU A 27 10.94 8.19 13.59
CA GLU A 27 10.97 6.79 14.04
C GLU A 27 9.64 6.07 13.75
N TRP A 28 8.52 6.71 14.06
CA TRP A 28 7.18 6.14 13.86
C TRP A 28 6.58 6.41 12.48
N GLU A 29 7.14 7.36 11.72
CA GLU A 29 6.66 7.75 10.38
C GLU A 29 5.15 8.09 10.35
N VAL A 30 4.62 8.67 11.43
CA VAL A 30 3.16 8.86 11.60
C VAL A 30 2.53 9.69 10.46
N PRO A 31 3.06 10.86 10.06
CA PRO A 31 2.44 11.66 9.01
C PRO A 31 2.34 10.92 7.68
N ARG A 32 3.42 10.24 7.28
CA ARG A 32 3.46 9.37 6.09
C ARG A 32 2.37 8.29 6.16
N LYS A 33 2.30 7.56 7.27
CA LYS A 33 1.33 6.46 7.45
C LYS A 33 -0.11 6.96 7.45
N CYS A 34 -0.38 8.14 7.99
CA CYS A 34 -1.71 8.75 7.93
C CYS A 34 -2.13 9.00 6.48
N VAL A 35 -1.24 9.58 5.65
CA VAL A 35 -1.50 9.77 4.22
C VAL A 35 -1.62 8.43 3.49
N HIS A 36 -0.73 7.49 3.77
CA HIS A 36 -0.70 6.17 3.13
C HIS A 36 -1.98 5.36 3.41
N SER A 37 -2.46 5.39 4.66
CA SER A 37 -3.71 4.70 5.08
C SER A 37 -4.98 5.44 4.67
N SER A 38 -4.97 6.77 4.59
CA SER A 38 -6.16 7.54 4.19
C SER A 38 -6.58 7.24 2.76
N ILE A 39 -5.63 6.89 1.88
CA ILE A 39 -5.92 6.50 0.50
C ILE A 39 -6.83 5.26 0.44
N GLY A 40 -6.69 4.32 1.38
CA GLY A 40 -7.61 3.18 1.47
C GLY A 40 -9.06 3.61 1.76
N VAL A 41 -9.24 4.58 2.66
CA VAL A 41 -10.56 5.16 2.98
C VAL A 41 -11.13 5.92 1.77
N ILE A 42 -10.30 6.74 1.11
CA ILE A 42 -10.69 7.48 -0.11
C ILE A 42 -11.12 6.51 -1.21
N THR A 43 -10.37 5.41 -1.40
CA THR A 43 -10.67 4.37 -2.40
C THR A 43 -12.04 3.74 -2.16
N LEU A 44 -12.37 3.41 -0.90
CA LEU A 44 -13.70 2.92 -0.53
C LEU A 44 -14.80 3.96 -0.77
N GLY A 45 -14.51 5.23 -0.46
CA GLY A 45 -15.42 6.34 -0.74
C GLY A 45 -15.72 6.48 -2.23
N PHE A 46 -14.70 6.41 -3.09
CA PHE A 46 -14.86 6.46 -4.54
C PHE A 46 -15.65 5.26 -5.08
N TYR A 47 -15.35 4.06 -4.60
CA TYR A 47 -16.12 2.87 -4.97
C TYR A 47 -17.60 3.03 -4.60
N ARG A 48 -17.90 3.50 -3.38
CA ARG A 48 -19.27 3.71 -2.90
C ARG A 48 -20.03 4.72 -3.76
N GLN A 49 -19.35 5.74 -4.27
CA GLN A 49 -19.90 6.76 -5.17
C GLN A 49 -20.07 6.31 -6.62
N ARG A 50 -19.75 5.04 -6.97
CA ARG A 50 -19.81 4.51 -8.35
C ARG A 50 -18.78 5.14 -9.29
N PHE A 51 -17.69 5.70 -8.80
CA PHE A 51 -16.63 6.16 -9.71
C PHE A 51 -15.99 4.97 -10.40
N GLU A 52 -15.89 5.06 -11.73
CA GLU A 52 -15.15 4.09 -12.53
C GLU A 52 -13.65 4.35 -12.44
N ALA A 53 -12.85 3.28 -12.56
CA ALA A 53 -11.39 3.37 -12.52
C ALA A 53 -10.85 4.37 -13.56
N THR A 54 -11.46 4.39 -14.76
CA THR A 54 -11.12 5.33 -15.86
C THR A 54 -11.32 6.79 -15.48
N MET A 55 -12.21 7.12 -14.55
CA MET A 55 -12.41 8.48 -14.04
C MET A 55 -11.31 8.88 -13.04
N ILE A 56 -10.74 7.92 -12.32
CA ILE A 56 -9.73 8.15 -11.27
C ILE A 56 -8.32 8.22 -11.87
N THR A 57 -8.02 7.38 -12.86
CA THR A 57 -6.67 7.27 -13.44
C THR A 57 -6.06 8.59 -13.96
N PRO A 58 -6.80 9.54 -14.58
CA PRO A 58 -6.23 10.82 -15.00
C PRO A 58 -5.74 11.67 -13.82
N TYR A 59 -6.43 11.63 -12.67
CA TYR A 59 -6.00 12.34 -11.47
C TYR A 59 -4.73 11.74 -10.87
N LEU A 60 -4.54 10.42 -10.96
CA LEU A 60 -3.28 9.79 -10.56
C LEU A 60 -2.11 10.25 -11.43
N VAL A 61 -2.32 10.38 -12.75
CA VAL A 61 -1.32 10.94 -13.67
C VAL A 61 -1.04 12.41 -13.37
N MET A 62 -2.08 13.20 -13.10
CA MET A 62 -1.95 14.60 -12.72
C MET A 62 -1.16 14.79 -11.42
N LEU A 63 -1.22 13.85 -10.47
CA LEU A 63 -0.38 13.83 -9.26
C LEU A 63 1.03 13.28 -9.54
N PHE A 64 1.15 12.31 -10.45
CA PHE A 64 2.42 11.66 -10.80
C PHE A 64 3.38 12.63 -11.47
N ILE A 65 2.93 13.38 -12.48
CA ILE A 65 3.78 14.30 -13.24
C ILE A 65 4.52 15.30 -12.34
N PRO A 66 3.86 16.06 -11.45
CA PRO A 66 4.55 16.98 -10.56
C PRO A 66 5.41 16.25 -9.52
N ALA A 67 4.96 15.12 -8.97
CA ALA A 67 5.76 14.36 -7.99
C ALA A 67 7.08 13.86 -8.61
N PHE A 68 7.01 13.28 -9.80
CA PHE A 68 8.16 12.82 -10.57
C PHE A 68 9.06 13.99 -11.00
N GLY A 69 8.47 15.08 -11.50
CA GLY A 69 9.20 16.28 -11.88
C GLY A 69 9.95 16.92 -10.70
N CYS A 70 9.33 17.00 -9.51
CA CYS A 70 9.99 17.47 -8.31
C CYS A 70 11.21 16.60 -7.95
N ASP A 71 11.09 15.29 -8.10
CA ASP A 71 12.18 14.35 -7.85
C ASP A 71 13.35 14.57 -8.83
N LEU A 72 13.08 14.80 -10.11
CA LEU A 72 14.12 15.13 -11.09
C LEU A 72 14.85 16.45 -10.75
N ILE A 73 14.10 17.48 -10.37
CA ILE A 73 14.66 18.80 -10.03
C ILE A 73 15.51 18.70 -8.75
N ARG A 74 15.04 17.98 -7.72
CA ARG A 74 15.80 17.88 -6.45
C ARG A 74 17.11 17.13 -6.58
N PHE A 75 17.23 16.18 -7.52
CA PHE A 75 18.50 15.51 -7.77
C PHE A 75 19.54 16.45 -8.41
N SER A 76 19.08 17.46 -9.14
CA SER A 76 19.94 18.39 -9.87
C SER A 76 20.24 19.68 -9.09
N VAL A 77 19.30 20.15 -8.27
CA VAL A 77 19.36 21.47 -7.62
C VAL A 77 19.39 21.35 -6.09
N PRO A 78 20.57 21.47 -5.44
CA PRO A 78 20.69 21.31 -3.98
C PRO A 78 19.84 22.29 -3.17
N LYS A 79 19.65 23.51 -3.66
CA LYS A 79 18.78 24.52 -3.00
C LYS A 79 17.32 24.06 -2.97
N PHE A 80 16.83 23.54 -4.09
CA PHE A 80 15.47 22.99 -4.18
C PHE A 80 15.31 21.75 -3.29
N ASN A 81 16.30 20.85 -3.29
CA ASN A 81 16.27 19.68 -2.41
C ASN A 81 16.14 20.05 -0.93
N ASN A 82 16.83 21.11 -0.47
CA ASN A 82 16.70 21.57 0.91
C ASN A 82 15.28 22.06 1.21
N ILE A 83 14.69 22.88 0.32
CA ILE A 83 13.30 23.35 0.46
C ILE A 83 12.33 22.16 0.47
N TYR A 84 12.51 21.23 -0.47
CA TYR A 84 11.70 20.03 -0.60
C TYR A 84 11.73 19.19 0.68
N ILE A 85 12.91 18.92 1.24
CA ILE A 85 13.06 18.16 2.49
C ILE A 85 12.48 18.94 3.68
N THR A 86 12.61 20.27 3.73
CA THR A 86 12.02 21.07 4.81
C THR A 86 10.50 20.99 4.83
N ILE A 87 9.86 21.00 3.66
CA ILE A 87 8.39 21.01 3.54
C ILE A 87 7.82 19.57 3.59
N LEU A 88 8.37 18.68 2.77
CA LEU A 88 7.84 17.33 2.56
C LEU A 88 8.58 16.24 3.35
N GLY A 89 9.69 16.58 4.01
CA GLY A 89 10.44 15.67 4.87
C GLY A 89 9.59 14.91 5.90
N PRO A 90 8.54 15.50 6.53
CA PRO A 90 7.66 14.75 7.43
C PRO A 90 6.92 13.56 6.78
N LEU A 91 6.77 13.57 5.44
CA LEU A 91 6.11 12.53 4.67
C LEU A 91 7.11 11.53 4.05
N MET A 92 8.41 11.82 4.12
CA MET A 92 9.48 11.02 3.51
C MET A 92 10.14 10.07 4.51
N ARG A 93 10.60 8.91 4.00
CA ARG A 93 11.53 8.04 4.74
C ARG A 93 12.94 8.60 4.67
N GLN A 94 13.78 8.29 5.66
CA GLN A 94 15.18 8.72 5.69
C GLN A 94 15.98 8.21 4.47
N SER A 95 15.66 7.01 3.98
CA SER A 95 16.27 6.45 2.76
C SER A 95 15.94 7.27 1.50
N GLU A 96 14.78 7.92 1.45
CA GLU A 96 14.25 8.67 0.29
C GLU A 96 14.84 10.08 0.16
N ILE A 97 15.67 10.53 1.12
CA ILE A 97 16.27 11.87 1.09
C ILE A 97 17.14 12.06 -0.17
N ASN A 98 17.84 11.01 -0.61
CA ASN A 98 18.75 11.07 -1.78
C ASN A 98 18.37 10.07 -2.89
N THR A 99 17.23 9.40 -2.76
CA THR A 99 16.69 8.46 -3.76
C THR A 99 15.24 8.80 -4.04
N TRP A 100 14.63 8.21 -5.07
CA TRP A 100 13.22 8.44 -5.44
C TRP A 100 12.23 8.37 -4.26
N ASN A 101 11.27 9.27 -4.26
CA ASN A 101 10.22 9.38 -3.24
C ASN A 101 9.21 8.23 -3.40
N GLY A 102 8.80 7.64 -2.28
CA GLY A 102 7.86 6.51 -2.27
C GLY A 102 6.49 6.80 -2.89
N VAL A 103 6.07 8.07 -2.93
CA VAL A 103 4.79 8.49 -3.54
C VAL A 103 4.74 8.15 -5.03
N ILE A 104 5.87 8.27 -5.74
CA ILE A 104 5.94 7.96 -7.18
C ILE A 104 5.58 6.49 -7.42
N PHE A 105 6.15 5.59 -6.62
CA PHE A 105 5.87 4.15 -6.71
C PHE A 105 4.47 3.79 -6.23
N TYR A 106 3.94 4.53 -5.25
CA TYR A 106 2.56 4.37 -4.81
C TYR A 106 1.60 4.68 -5.96
N LEU A 107 1.80 5.82 -6.64
CA LEU A 107 0.99 6.23 -7.79
C LEU A 107 1.11 5.24 -8.95
N ILE A 108 2.31 4.76 -9.26
CA ILE A 108 2.49 3.73 -10.30
C ILE A 108 1.75 2.44 -9.91
N GLY A 109 1.90 1.97 -8.67
CA GLY A 109 1.26 0.76 -8.18
C GLY A 109 -0.26 0.83 -8.25
N THR A 110 -0.86 1.92 -7.74
CA THR A 110 -2.31 2.10 -7.77
C THR A 110 -2.85 2.31 -9.18
N TRP A 111 -2.13 3.05 -10.03
CA TRP A 111 -2.51 3.23 -11.42
C TRP A 111 -2.48 1.91 -12.20
N THR A 112 -1.46 1.09 -11.96
CA THR A 112 -1.30 -0.23 -12.58
C THR A 112 -2.47 -1.16 -12.24
N VAL A 113 -2.83 -1.27 -10.96
CA VAL A 113 -3.93 -2.17 -10.56
C VAL A 113 -5.29 -1.71 -11.06
N LEU A 114 -5.51 -0.39 -11.16
CA LEU A 114 -6.76 0.18 -11.69
C LEU A 114 -6.93 -0.03 -13.20
N ILE A 115 -5.83 -0.19 -13.95
CA ILE A 115 -5.88 -0.48 -15.39
C ILE A 115 -6.02 -1.99 -15.64
N ILE A 116 -5.26 -2.80 -14.91
CA ILE A 116 -5.09 -4.22 -15.24
C ILE A 116 -6.19 -5.10 -14.64
N PHE A 117 -6.65 -4.79 -13.43
CA PHE A 117 -7.55 -5.68 -12.69
C PHE A 117 -9.00 -5.19 -12.71
N PRO A 118 -9.97 -6.12 -12.57
CA PRO A 118 -11.34 -5.77 -12.26
C PRO A 118 -11.44 -4.85 -11.04
N LYS A 119 -12.45 -3.98 -11.06
CA LYS A 119 -12.63 -2.89 -10.08
C LYS A 119 -12.56 -3.35 -8.63
N ASP A 120 -13.17 -4.49 -8.31
CA ASP A 120 -13.19 -5.04 -6.95
C ASP A 120 -11.82 -5.55 -6.48
N ILE A 121 -11.09 -6.25 -7.35
CA ILE A 121 -9.71 -6.68 -7.09
C ILE A 121 -8.79 -5.47 -6.94
N ALA A 122 -8.92 -4.47 -7.82
CA ALA A 122 -8.12 -3.25 -7.75
C ALA A 122 -8.32 -2.51 -6.41
N VAL A 123 -9.56 -2.40 -5.93
CA VAL A 123 -9.87 -1.82 -4.61
C VAL A 123 -9.15 -2.60 -3.51
N ILE A 124 -9.28 -3.92 -3.47
CA ILE A 124 -8.63 -4.75 -2.45
C ILE A 124 -7.11 -4.61 -2.51
N SER A 125 -6.50 -4.62 -3.70
CA SER A 125 -5.06 -4.40 -3.86
C SER A 125 -4.59 -3.07 -3.26
N ILE A 126 -5.37 -2.01 -3.46
CA ILE A 126 -5.08 -0.69 -2.86
C ILE A 126 -5.26 -0.73 -1.33
N LEU A 127 -6.27 -1.43 -0.81
CA LEU A 127 -6.46 -1.60 0.64
C LEU A 127 -5.31 -2.39 1.28
N LEU A 128 -4.82 -3.44 0.61
CA LEU A 128 -3.67 -4.20 1.10
C LEU A 128 -2.41 -3.31 1.13
N LEU A 129 -2.17 -2.54 0.07
CA LEU A 129 -1.10 -1.53 0.08
C LEU A 129 -1.29 -0.53 1.23
N ALA A 130 -2.46 0.08 1.37
CA ALA A 130 -2.70 1.16 2.32
C ALA A 130 -2.67 0.69 3.78
N TRP A 131 -3.31 -0.43 4.08
CA TRP A 131 -3.57 -0.85 5.46
C TRP A 131 -2.71 -2.01 5.90
N CYS A 132 -2.43 -2.99 5.04
CA CYS A 132 -1.55 -4.10 5.45
C CYS A 132 -0.10 -3.64 5.60
N ASP A 133 0.43 -2.82 4.69
CA ASP A 133 1.78 -2.23 4.83
C ASP A 133 1.90 -1.37 6.10
N THR A 134 0.88 -0.53 6.35
CA THR A 134 0.86 0.30 7.56
C THR A 134 0.78 -0.54 8.83
N ALA A 135 -0.05 -1.59 8.84
CA ALA A 135 -0.19 -2.50 9.97
C ALA A 135 1.10 -3.28 10.22
N ALA A 136 1.69 -3.89 9.18
CA ALA A 136 2.93 -4.63 9.29
C ALA A 136 4.07 -3.75 9.79
N SER A 137 4.25 -2.57 9.21
CA SER A 137 5.33 -1.68 9.62
C SER A 137 5.10 -1.05 11.00
N THR A 138 3.85 -0.92 11.46
CA THR A 138 3.53 -0.38 12.80
C THR A 138 3.70 -1.45 13.87
N MET A 139 3.06 -2.62 13.69
CA MET A 139 3.18 -3.74 14.63
C MET A 139 4.60 -4.31 14.64
N GLY A 140 5.26 -4.36 13.48
CA GLY A 140 6.65 -4.79 13.39
C GLY A 140 7.62 -3.86 14.13
N ARG A 141 7.36 -2.55 14.17
CA ARG A 141 8.15 -1.59 14.98
C ARG A 141 7.81 -1.63 16.46
N MET A 142 6.53 -1.82 16.82
CA MET A 142 6.10 -1.87 18.23
C MET A 142 6.52 -3.14 18.93
N TYR A 143 6.37 -4.28 18.25
CA TYR A 143 6.43 -5.59 18.89
C TYR A 143 7.36 -6.57 18.18
N GLY A 144 7.97 -6.18 17.05
CA GLY A 144 8.79 -7.10 16.25
C GLY A 144 9.97 -7.73 16.98
N HIS A 145 10.46 -7.11 18.07
CA HIS A 145 11.51 -7.67 18.92
C HIS A 145 11.05 -8.82 19.83
N TYR A 146 9.73 -9.01 20.00
CA TYR A 146 9.17 -10.14 20.75
C TYR A 146 8.98 -11.41 19.90
N GLY A 147 9.24 -11.34 18.59
CA GLY A 147 9.07 -12.46 17.67
C GLY A 147 10.24 -12.62 16.72
N PRO A 148 10.26 -13.70 15.91
CA PRO A 148 11.32 -13.92 14.94
C PRO A 148 11.26 -12.88 13.82
N LEU A 149 12.43 -12.49 13.32
CA LEU A 149 12.56 -11.77 12.06
C LEU A 149 12.48 -12.78 10.92
N ILE A 150 11.56 -12.55 9.97
CA ILE A 150 11.50 -13.34 8.74
C ILE A 150 12.62 -12.89 7.79
N ARG A 151 12.90 -11.58 7.78
CA ARG A 151 13.94 -10.95 6.95
C ARG A 151 14.48 -9.69 7.66
N PRO A 152 15.68 -9.17 7.32
CA PRO A 152 16.16 -7.93 7.90
C PRO A 152 15.13 -6.79 7.78
N GLY A 153 14.67 -6.30 8.94
CA GLY A 153 13.67 -5.23 9.03
C GLY A 153 12.20 -5.66 8.95
N LYS A 154 11.91 -6.95 8.76
CA LYS A 154 10.55 -7.50 8.59
C LYS A 154 10.32 -8.63 9.61
N SER A 155 9.44 -8.41 10.58
CA SER A 155 9.15 -9.35 11.67
C SER A 155 7.92 -10.19 11.39
N LEU A 156 7.87 -11.41 11.95
CA LEU A 156 6.70 -12.29 11.86
C LEU A 156 5.45 -11.62 12.42
N ILE A 157 5.59 -10.83 13.48
CA ILE A 157 4.48 -10.08 14.08
C ILE A 157 3.93 -9.04 13.10
N GLY A 158 4.79 -8.36 12.34
CA GLY A 158 4.35 -7.48 11.25
C GLY A 158 3.59 -8.23 10.17
N THR A 159 4.10 -9.39 9.74
CA THR A 159 3.44 -10.24 8.75
C THR A 159 2.06 -10.72 9.20
N ILE A 160 1.94 -11.17 10.45
CA ILE A 160 0.66 -11.60 11.04
C ILE A 160 -0.32 -10.42 11.08
N ALA A 161 0.15 -9.21 11.43
CA ALA A 161 -0.68 -8.01 11.41
C ALA A 161 -1.19 -7.71 9.99
N ALA A 162 -0.34 -7.82 8.96
CA ALA A 162 -0.77 -7.71 7.56
C ALA A 162 -1.80 -8.78 7.20
N CYS A 163 -1.62 -10.04 7.62
CA CYS A 163 -2.60 -11.09 7.38
C CYS A 163 -3.97 -10.76 7.97
N ILE A 164 -4.01 -10.35 9.24
CA ILE A 164 -5.26 -10.01 9.93
C ILE A 164 -5.95 -8.83 9.26
N VAL A 165 -5.20 -7.77 8.94
CA VAL A 165 -5.77 -6.58 8.28
C VAL A 165 -6.23 -6.89 6.85
N GLY A 166 -5.57 -7.80 6.14
CA GLY A 166 -6.02 -8.28 4.84
C GLY A 166 -7.34 -9.05 4.92
N MET A 167 -7.51 -9.90 5.93
CA MET A 167 -8.78 -10.58 6.21
C MET A 167 -9.89 -9.56 6.52
N ILE A 168 -9.62 -8.58 7.38
CA ILE A 168 -10.58 -7.52 7.73
C ILE A 168 -10.96 -6.71 6.48
N SER A 169 -10.01 -6.45 5.58
CA SER A 169 -10.26 -5.71 4.33
C SER A 169 -11.25 -6.45 3.43
N VAL A 170 -11.21 -7.79 3.38
CA VAL A 170 -12.21 -8.60 2.66
C VAL A 170 -13.59 -8.48 3.29
N TYR A 171 -13.69 -8.65 4.61
CA TYR A 171 -14.99 -8.53 5.29
C TYR A 171 -15.57 -7.13 5.17
N LEU A 172 -14.73 -6.09 5.27
CA LEU A 172 -15.16 -4.72 5.09
C LEU A 172 -15.66 -4.48 3.65
N PHE A 173 -14.85 -4.84 2.67
CA PHE A 173 -15.18 -4.57 1.28
C PHE A 173 -16.30 -5.50 0.80
N TRP A 174 -16.06 -6.80 0.63
CA TRP A 174 -17.06 -7.72 0.08
C TRP A 174 -18.20 -8.05 1.04
N GLY A 175 -18.00 -7.92 2.36
CA GLY A 175 -19.06 -8.17 3.34
C GLY A 175 -19.98 -6.98 3.60
N TRP A 176 -19.54 -5.73 3.34
CA TRP A 176 -20.32 -4.54 3.69
C TRP A 176 -20.39 -3.45 2.60
N ILE A 177 -19.29 -3.15 1.91
CA ILE A 177 -19.23 -2.01 0.97
C ILE A 177 -19.56 -2.40 -0.47
N ALA A 178 -19.12 -3.59 -0.90
CA ALA A 178 -19.30 -4.10 -2.25
C ALA A 178 -20.78 -4.15 -2.59
N ARG A 179 -21.10 -3.78 -3.82
CA ARG A 179 -22.47 -3.87 -4.30
C ARG A 179 -22.57 -4.94 -5.36
N PHE A 180 -23.48 -5.87 -5.14
CA PHE A 180 -23.66 -7.04 -5.99
C PHE A 180 -24.50 -6.76 -7.25
N ASP A 181 -25.03 -5.55 -7.40
CA ASP A 181 -25.62 -5.03 -8.65
C ASP A 181 -24.56 -4.48 -9.62
N GLU A 182 -23.33 -4.33 -9.16
CA GLU A 182 -22.24 -3.76 -9.95
C GLU A 182 -21.76 -4.78 -11.00
N PRO A 183 -21.64 -4.38 -12.28
CA PRO A 183 -21.23 -5.29 -13.33
C PRO A 183 -19.78 -5.73 -13.13
N ASN A 184 -19.48 -6.98 -13.51
CA ASN A 184 -18.14 -7.54 -13.53
C ASN A 184 -17.43 -7.63 -12.16
N LEU A 185 -18.16 -7.83 -11.06
CA LEU A 185 -17.53 -8.28 -9.81
C LEU A 185 -16.85 -9.63 -10.02
N SER A 186 -15.62 -9.74 -9.56
CA SER A 186 -14.81 -10.95 -9.60
C SER A 186 -15.27 -11.96 -8.55
N TRP A 187 -15.87 -11.51 -7.45
CA TRP A 187 -16.40 -12.40 -6.42
C TRP A 187 -17.84 -12.04 -6.04
N HIS A 188 -18.64 -13.09 -5.81
CA HIS A 188 -20.04 -13.00 -5.40
C HIS A 188 -20.32 -13.98 -4.25
N PRO A 189 -21.28 -13.73 -3.32
CA PRO A 189 -21.60 -14.65 -2.24
C PRO A 189 -22.02 -16.06 -2.69
N SER A 190 -22.51 -16.19 -3.93
CA SER A 190 -22.86 -17.46 -4.58
C SER A 190 -21.67 -18.16 -5.25
N SER A 191 -20.46 -17.59 -5.16
CA SER A 191 -19.22 -18.20 -5.66
C SER A 191 -18.86 -19.43 -4.83
N ARG A 192 -18.04 -20.30 -5.41
CA ARG A 192 -17.56 -21.51 -4.72
C ARG A 192 -16.74 -21.19 -3.48
N LEU A 193 -15.91 -20.17 -3.58
CA LEU A 193 -15.08 -19.69 -2.49
C LEU A 193 -15.97 -18.87 -1.56
N ASN A 194 -16.17 -19.33 -0.33
CA ASN A 194 -16.94 -18.56 0.64
C ASN A 194 -16.13 -17.34 1.13
N ILE A 195 -16.79 -16.39 1.81
CA ILE A 195 -16.15 -15.15 2.24
C ILE A 195 -15.01 -15.38 3.25
N HIS A 196 -15.11 -16.42 4.08
CA HIS A 196 -14.09 -16.74 5.09
C HIS A 196 -12.83 -17.31 4.44
N GLU A 197 -12.99 -18.18 3.44
CA GLU A 197 -11.89 -18.70 2.62
C GLU A 197 -11.22 -17.57 1.83
N LEU A 198 -12.03 -16.69 1.23
CA LEU A 198 -11.53 -15.50 0.52
C LEU A 198 -10.76 -14.57 1.46
N ALA A 199 -11.28 -14.34 2.67
CA ALA A 199 -10.63 -13.51 3.68
C ALA A 199 -9.29 -14.12 4.10
N LEU A 200 -9.26 -15.42 4.41
CA LEU A 200 -8.04 -16.13 4.78
C LEU A 200 -6.99 -16.06 3.66
N LEU A 201 -7.37 -16.38 2.41
CA LEU A 201 -6.48 -16.32 1.26
C LEU A 201 -5.94 -14.91 1.02
N THR A 202 -6.81 -13.89 1.08
CA THR A 202 -6.41 -12.49 0.88
C THR A 202 -5.51 -12.00 2.01
N GLY A 203 -5.77 -12.42 3.26
CA GLY A 203 -4.88 -12.18 4.39
C GLY A 203 -3.50 -12.79 4.17
N LEU A 204 -3.44 -14.07 3.80
CA LEU A 204 -2.17 -14.76 3.50
C LEU A 204 -1.43 -14.08 2.34
N ILE A 205 -2.13 -13.61 1.30
CA ILE A 205 -1.55 -12.80 0.22
C ILE A 205 -0.99 -11.49 0.76
N GLY A 206 -1.72 -10.79 1.64
CA GLY A 206 -1.25 -9.56 2.28
C GLY A 206 0.06 -9.77 3.04
N GLY A 207 0.13 -10.81 3.89
CA GLY A 207 1.36 -11.15 4.61
C GLY A 207 2.49 -11.60 3.67
N PHE A 208 2.20 -12.42 2.67
CA PHE A 208 3.20 -12.88 1.70
C PHE A 208 3.79 -11.74 0.88
N THR A 209 2.94 -10.86 0.33
CA THR A 209 3.37 -9.76 -0.53
C THR A 209 4.17 -8.70 0.22
N GLU A 210 3.92 -8.54 1.52
CA GLU A 210 4.70 -7.68 2.40
C GLU A 210 6.14 -8.16 2.62
N GLN A 211 6.39 -9.47 2.44
CA GLN A 211 7.72 -10.10 2.53
C GLN A 211 8.49 -10.11 1.21
N LEU A 212 7.84 -9.77 0.09
CA LEU A 212 8.49 -9.80 -1.22
C LEU A 212 9.50 -8.66 -1.35
N ASP A 213 10.69 -8.98 -1.85
CA ASP A 213 11.66 -8.01 -2.32
C ASP A 213 12.06 -8.36 -3.75
N LEU A 214 11.32 -7.78 -4.68
CA LEU A 214 11.53 -7.97 -6.11
C LEU A 214 12.49 -6.89 -6.60
N TRP A 215 13.75 -7.26 -6.84
CA TRP A 215 14.76 -6.38 -7.42
C TRP A 215 14.94 -5.02 -6.71
N LYS A 216 14.72 -4.95 -5.38
CA LYS A 216 14.74 -3.71 -4.60
C LYS A 216 13.73 -2.66 -5.10
N LEU A 217 12.69 -3.10 -5.82
CA LEU A 217 11.56 -2.25 -6.15
C LEU A 217 10.86 -1.83 -4.86
N ASN A 218 10.27 -0.65 -4.89
CA ASN A 218 9.59 -0.10 -3.75
C ASN A 218 8.31 -0.90 -3.44
N ASP A 219 8.12 -1.29 -2.18
CA ASP A 219 6.93 -1.97 -1.66
C ASP A 219 5.62 -1.29 -2.10
N ASN A 220 5.62 0.04 -2.23
CA ASN A 220 4.45 0.81 -2.68
C ASN A 220 3.96 0.44 -4.09
N CYS A 221 4.83 -0.11 -4.94
CA CYS A 221 4.47 -0.64 -6.25
C CYS A 221 4.30 -2.16 -6.23
N VAL A 222 5.15 -2.87 -5.47
CA VAL A 222 5.17 -4.34 -5.45
C VAL A 222 3.91 -4.91 -4.79
N ILE A 223 3.55 -4.42 -3.60
CA ILE A 223 2.43 -4.95 -2.81
C ILE A 223 1.11 -4.96 -3.61
N PRO A 224 0.62 -3.82 -4.16
CA PRO A 224 -0.68 -3.81 -4.83
C PRO A 224 -0.68 -4.69 -6.10
N VAL A 225 0.39 -4.65 -6.89
CA VAL A 225 0.48 -5.39 -8.15
C VAL A 225 0.56 -6.89 -7.91
N MET A 226 1.39 -7.34 -6.96
CA MET A 226 1.53 -8.76 -6.64
C MET A 226 0.28 -9.30 -5.95
N SER A 227 -0.30 -8.56 -5.02
CA SER A 227 -1.52 -8.99 -4.33
C SER A 227 -2.71 -9.06 -5.30
N GLY A 228 -2.86 -8.08 -6.20
CA GLY A 228 -3.87 -8.08 -7.26
C GLY A 228 -3.68 -9.24 -8.22
N SER A 229 -2.45 -9.51 -8.64
CA SER A 229 -2.13 -10.63 -9.54
C SER A 229 -2.51 -11.98 -8.92
N LEU A 230 -2.10 -12.23 -7.67
CA LEU A 230 -2.41 -13.46 -6.96
C LEU A 230 -3.92 -13.62 -6.75
N LEU A 231 -4.59 -12.57 -6.30
CA LEU A 231 -6.03 -12.59 -6.06
C LEU A 231 -6.82 -12.81 -7.37
N TYR A 232 -6.42 -12.15 -8.46
CA TYR A 232 -7.02 -12.33 -9.77
C TYR A 232 -6.88 -13.76 -10.29
N ILE A 233 -5.69 -14.36 -10.17
CA ILE A 233 -5.45 -15.75 -10.58
C ILE A 233 -6.33 -16.71 -9.78
N ILE A 234 -6.42 -16.52 -8.46
CA ILE A 234 -7.27 -17.32 -7.58
C ILE A 234 -8.73 -17.18 -8.01
N LEU A 235 -9.29 -15.96 -8.00
CA LEU A 235 -10.71 -15.75 -8.28
C LEU A 235 -11.09 -16.26 -9.67
N LYS A 236 -10.25 -16.04 -10.69
CA LYS A 236 -10.49 -16.58 -12.04
C LYS A 236 -10.58 -18.11 -12.03
N ARG A 237 -9.71 -18.81 -11.29
CA ARG A 237 -9.77 -20.28 -11.18
C ARG A 237 -11.05 -20.78 -10.52
N TYR A 238 -11.60 -20.05 -9.56
CA TYR A 238 -12.83 -20.44 -8.84
C TYR A 238 -14.13 -20.07 -9.57
N ILE A 239 -14.09 -19.10 -10.49
CA ILE A 239 -15.23 -18.73 -11.35
C ILE A 239 -15.42 -19.76 -12.49
N PHE A 240 -14.35 -20.15 -13.18
CA PHE A 240 -14.46 -20.93 -14.43
C PHE A 240 -14.86 -22.41 -14.26
N ASN A 241 -14.70 -23.02 -13.09
CA ASN A 241 -15.01 -24.44 -12.94
C ASN A 241 -16.52 -24.77 -12.85
N LYS A 242 -17.43 -23.80 -12.91
CA LYS A 242 -18.88 -24.07 -12.94
C LYS A 242 -19.41 -24.43 -14.34
N SER A 243 -18.76 -24.02 -15.43
CA SER A 243 -19.28 -24.34 -16.78
C SER A 243 -18.94 -25.75 -17.28
N ASN A 244 -17.95 -26.43 -16.69
CA ASN A 244 -17.57 -27.80 -17.09
C ASN A 244 -18.17 -28.91 -16.22
N ALA A 245 -19.02 -28.57 -15.24
CA ALA A 245 -19.66 -29.54 -14.35
C ALA A 245 -21.14 -29.78 -14.67
N GLY A 246 -21.67 -29.18 -15.75
CA GLY A 246 -23.07 -29.30 -16.18
C GLY A 246 -23.30 -30.11 -17.46
N HIS A 247 -22.26 -30.76 -18.00
CA HIS A 247 -22.33 -31.61 -19.19
C HIS A 247 -21.71 -32.98 -18.93
N ILE A 248 -22.11 -33.63 -17.84
CA ILE A 248 -22.06 -35.09 -17.73
C ILE A 248 -23.36 -35.48 -17.01
N PHE A 249 -24.10 -36.38 -17.65
CA PHE A 249 -25.48 -36.86 -17.41
C PHE A 249 -26.56 -36.11 -18.19
#